data_AF-A0A0F7ZTF9-F1
#
_entry.id   AF-A0A0F7ZTF9-F1
#
_cell.length_a   1.000
_cell.length_b   1.000
_cell.length_c   1.000
_cell.angle_alpha   90.00
_cell.angle_beta   90.00
_cell.angle_gamma   90.00
#
_symmetry.space_group_name_H-M   'P 1'
#
loop_
_entity.id
_entity.type
_entity.pdbx_description
1 polymer ?
#
loop_
_entity_poly.entity_id
_entity_poly.type
_entity_poly.pdbx_seq_one_letter_code
_entity_poly.pdbx_strand_id
1 'polypeptide(L)'
;MVTLVGDPMRDDNVHNVDLNIATESETYVGHGADHTLRVTVILEANDIPCCCVGVSALKCYELGNLRAYPELVSEAVRILQSPQHSHDYVLVDPISHAQVQSMIHTYDRFKTRGLCHAFVIVPADDVHLDCRPVNIVRSLRGLPYPNLGVFAQSCLDRRNELELCDLIDGANISEDWGEDNLNLEGTNDVEWAWAMKRRTKEWDVEKERKPKPIDFWPTRPKSKRLIWQSQVRTKVERLDWSRPPEVFVTQYRVHGSPDPWTVLSDIS
;
A
#
# COMPACT_ATOMS: atom_id res chain seq x y z
N MET A 1 59.63 18.55 -23.74
CA MET A 1 59.24 19.47 -22.65
C MET A 1 58.01 20.22 -23.16
N VAL A 2 56.82 19.61 -22.96
CA VAL A 2 55.83 19.94 -21.90
C VAL A 2 55.05 21.19 -22.30
N THR A 3 53.72 21.30 -22.28
CA THR A 3 52.54 20.44 -22.07
C THR A 3 51.36 21.36 -22.42
N LEU A 4 50.30 20.86 -23.03
CA LEU A 4 48.96 21.44 -22.87
C LEU A 4 48.02 20.33 -22.42
N VAL A 5 47.40 20.57 -21.27
CA VAL A 5 46.43 19.70 -20.61
C VAL A 5 45.11 19.82 -21.37
N GLY A 6 44.72 18.73 -22.03
CA GLY A 6 43.36 18.49 -22.50
C GLY A 6 42.70 17.53 -21.52
N ASP A 7 41.45 17.84 -21.18
CA ASP A 7 40.59 17.11 -20.27
C ASP A 7 39.73 16.12 -21.09
N PRO A 8 39.82 14.78 -20.89
CA PRO A 8 38.86 13.87 -21.46
C PRO A 8 38.21 12.96 -20.40
N MET A 9 36.95 12.61 -20.70
CA MET A 9 36.12 11.56 -20.12
C MET A 9 35.09 12.01 -19.08
N ARG A 10 33.88 12.27 -19.63
CA ARG A 10 32.60 11.95 -19.00
C ARG A 10 32.67 10.59 -18.32
N ASP A 11 32.39 10.55 -17.04
CA ASP A 11 32.12 9.33 -16.31
C ASP A 11 30.58 9.19 -16.22
N ASP A 12 30.01 8.51 -17.23
CA ASP A 12 28.63 8.06 -17.24
C ASP A 12 28.52 6.85 -16.29
N ASN A 13 28.29 7.10 -15.00
CA ASN A 13 27.87 6.09 -14.04
C ASN A 13 26.73 6.62 -13.17
N VAL A 14 25.61 6.90 -13.83
CA VAL A 14 24.30 6.93 -13.18
C VAL A 14 23.83 5.48 -13.14
N HIS A 15 23.70 4.92 -11.94
CA HIS A 15 23.03 3.64 -11.73
C HIS A 15 21.58 3.71 -12.24
N ASN A 16 21.40 3.30 -13.50
CA ASN A 16 20.11 2.90 -14.04
C ASN A 16 19.64 1.70 -13.21
N VAL A 17 18.62 1.92 -12.39
CA VAL A 17 17.82 0.82 -11.84
C VAL A 17 17.01 0.29 -13.00
N ASP A 18 17.53 -0.74 -13.66
CA ASP A 18 16.81 -1.51 -14.68
C ASP A 18 15.59 -2.19 -14.04
N LEU A 19 14.47 -1.46 -14.00
CA LEU A 19 13.14 -2.04 -13.93
C LEU A 19 12.80 -2.64 -15.30
N ASN A 20 13.49 -3.73 -15.66
CA ASN A 20 13.04 -4.62 -16.72
C ASN A 20 11.81 -5.40 -16.23
N ILE A 21 10.70 -4.70 -16.10
CA ILE A 21 9.37 -5.29 -16.05
C ILE A 21 9.00 -5.57 -17.50
N ALA A 22 8.80 -6.86 -17.79
CA ALA A 22 8.51 -7.42 -19.09
C ALA A 22 7.61 -6.51 -19.95
N THR A 23 8.18 -6.05 -21.08
CA THR A 23 7.44 -5.57 -22.23
C THR A 23 6.81 -6.76 -22.93
N GLU A 24 5.61 -7.15 -22.49
CA GLU A 24 4.63 -7.79 -23.37
C GLU A 24 3.34 -6.98 -23.30
N SER A 25 3.08 -6.28 -24.39
CA SER A 25 1.92 -5.45 -24.63
C SER A 25 0.71 -6.33 -24.91
N GLU A 26 -0.15 -6.53 -23.92
CA GLU A 26 -1.58 -6.70 -24.13
C GLU A 26 -2.34 -5.88 -23.09
N THR A 27 -3.17 -4.96 -23.56
CA THR A 27 -4.04 -4.08 -22.78
C THR A 27 -5.10 -4.88 -22.02
N TYR A 28 -4.78 -5.36 -20.82
CA TYR A 28 -5.75 -5.95 -19.88
C TYR A 28 -6.23 -4.89 -18.88
N VAL A 29 -7.13 -4.02 -19.32
CA VAL A 29 -7.84 -3.07 -18.45
C VAL A 29 -8.98 -3.82 -17.74
N GLY A 30 -8.91 -3.96 -16.41
CA GLY A 30 -10.10 -4.23 -15.57
C GLY A 30 -10.23 -5.59 -14.87
N HIS A 31 -9.45 -6.63 -15.20
CA HIS A 31 -9.69 -7.98 -14.63
C HIS A 31 -9.18 -8.19 -13.19
N GLY A 32 -8.15 -7.47 -12.76
CA GLY A 32 -7.53 -7.68 -11.45
C GLY A 32 -8.46 -7.40 -10.26
N ALA A 33 -9.40 -6.47 -10.40
CA ALA A 33 -10.37 -6.12 -9.35
C ALA A 33 -11.34 -7.29 -9.09
N ASP A 34 -11.85 -7.93 -10.13
CA ASP A 34 -12.80 -9.04 -10.01
C ASP A 34 -12.14 -10.28 -9.39
N HIS A 35 -10.88 -10.55 -9.73
CA HIS A 35 -10.11 -11.63 -9.09
C HIS A 35 -9.77 -11.30 -7.63
N THR A 36 -9.56 -10.02 -7.30
CA THR A 36 -9.41 -9.57 -5.92
C THR A 36 -10.69 -9.83 -5.13
N LEU A 37 -11.83 -9.44 -5.69
CA LEU A 37 -13.15 -9.61 -5.06
C LEU A 37 -13.44 -11.08 -4.78
N ARG A 38 -13.12 -11.98 -5.71
CA ARG A 38 -13.28 -13.43 -5.48
C ARG A 38 -12.48 -13.91 -4.25
N VAL A 39 -11.24 -13.45 -4.10
CA VAL A 39 -10.42 -13.79 -2.93
C VAL A 39 -11.06 -13.27 -1.65
N THR A 40 -11.52 -12.00 -1.63
CA THR A 40 -12.13 -11.44 -0.42
C THR A 40 -13.44 -12.13 -0.05
N VAL A 41 -14.28 -12.48 -1.04
CA VAL A 41 -15.52 -13.25 -0.83
C VAL A 41 -15.24 -14.63 -0.25
N ILE A 42 -14.20 -15.33 -0.73
CA ILE A 42 -13.80 -16.64 -0.18
C ILE A 42 -13.43 -16.52 1.30
N LEU A 43 -12.65 -15.49 1.66
CA LEU A 43 -12.22 -15.30 3.04
C LEU A 43 -13.38 -14.87 3.96
N GLU A 44 -14.22 -13.94 3.50
CA GLU A 44 -15.42 -13.51 4.23
C GLU A 44 -16.39 -14.68 4.47
N ALA A 45 -16.55 -15.59 3.49
CA ALA A 45 -17.36 -16.80 3.64
C ALA A 45 -16.81 -17.81 4.67
N ASN A 46 -15.57 -17.60 5.14
CA ASN A 46 -14.93 -18.39 6.18
C ASN A 46 -14.69 -17.55 7.45
N ASP A 47 -15.46 -16.47 7.65
CA ASP A 47 -15.40 -15.59 8.82
C ASP A 47 -14.03 -14.93 9.03
N ILE A 48 -13.35 -14.58 7.92
CA ILE A 48 -12.06 -13.88 7.91
C ILE A 48 -12.28 -12.46 7.34
N PRO A 49 -12.51 -11.43 8.19
CA PRO A 49 -12.65 -10.05 7.74
C PRO A 49 -11.37 -9.57 7.06
N CYS A 50 -11.45 -9.00 5.86
CA CYS A 50 -10.28 -8.51 5.14
C CYS A 50 -10.59 -7.22 4.38
N CYS A 51 -9.55 -6.45 4.08
CA CYS A 51 -9.69 -5.24 3.24
C CYS A 51 -8.42 -4.97 2.42
N CYS A 52 -8.59 -4.32 1.28
CA CYS A 52 -7.47 -3.94 0.43
C CYS A 52 -6.77 -2.69 1.00
N VAL A 53 -5.43 -2.65 0.98
CA VAL A 53 -4.63 -1.53 1.52
C VAL A 53 -3.55 -1.08 0.54
N GLY A 54 -2.80 -0.04 0.89
CA GLY A 54 -1.71 0.51 0.08
C GLY A 54 -2.21 1.32 -1.11
N VAL A 55 -1.34 1.58 -2.10
CA VAL A 55 -1.67 2.42 -3.28
C VAL A 55 -2.88 1.87 -4.07
N SER A 56 -3.13 0.56 -3.99
CA SER A 56 -4.33 -0.08 -4.55
C SER A 56 -5.64 0.30 -3.85
N ALA A 57 -5.60 0.80 -2.61
CA ALA A 57 -6.74 1.41 -1.94
C ALA A 57 -6.98 2.87 -2.37
N LEU A 58 -5.95 3.52 -2.91
CA LEU A 58 -5.96 4.94 -3.28
C LEU A 58 -6.42 5.15 -4.72
N LYS A 59 -6.04 4.23 -5.60
CA LYS A 59 -6.69 4.03 -6.88
C LYS A 59 -7.98 3.25 -6.62
N CYS A 60 -9.03 3.95 -6.21
CA CYS A 60 -10.37 3.35 -6.02
C CYS A 60 -10.81 2.45 -7.20
N TYR A 61 -10.26 2.60 -8.42
CA TYR A 61 -10.44 1.65 -9.52
C TYR A 61 -9.21 1.63 -10.45
N GLU A 62 -8.59 0.46 -10.65
CA GLU A 62 -7.60 0.18 -11.72
C GLU A 62 -6.11 0.42 -11.38
N LEU A 63 -5.52 -0.46 -10.56
CA LEU A 63 -4.24 -1.16 -10.76
C LEU A 63 -3.70 -1.66 -9.39
N GLY A 64 -3.33 -2.95 -9.33
CA GLY A 64 -2.86 -3.68 -8.13
C GLY A 64 -1.52 -3.16 -7.56
N ASN A 65 -0.92 -3.71 -6.51
CA ASN A 65 -1.21 -4.89 -5.70
C ASN A 65 -0.79 -4.57 -4.24
N LEU A 66 -1.72 -4.54 -3.28
CA LEU A 66 -1.43 -4.72 -1.85
C LEU A 66 -2.76 -4.99 -1.13
N ARG A 67 -2.76 -5.86 -0.12
CA ARG A 67 -3.99 -6.29 0.55
C ARG A 67 -3.68 -6.65 1.99
N ALA A 68 -4.48 -6.13 2.92
CA ALA A 68 -4.37 -6.43 4.33
C ALA A 68 -5.38 -7.50 4.70
N TYR A 69 -4.92 -8.41 5.53
CA TYR A 69 -5.64 -9.59 5.93
C TYR A 69 -5.50 -9.75 7.44
N PRO A 70 -6.46 -10.36 8.10
CA PRO A 70 -6.57 -10.24 9.55
C PRO A 70 -5.54 -11.13 10.24
N GLU A 71 -5.54 -11.07 11.56
CA GLU A 71 -4.81 -11.89 12.54
C GLU A 71 -4.77 -13.42 12.21
N LEU A 72 -5.63 -13.89 11.31
CA LEU A 72 -5.79 -15.28 10.83
C LEU A 72 -5.05 -15.59 9.52
N VAL A 73 -3.89 -14.97 9.25
CA VAL A 73 -3.12 -15.17 8.01
C VAL A 73 -2.89 -16.66 7.67
N SER A 74 -2.51 -17.48 8.65
CA SER A 74 -2.27 -18.91 8.43
C SER A 74 -3.52 -19.67 7.98
N GLU A 75 -4.69 -19.28 8.48
CA GLU A 75 -5.97 -19.87 8.10
C GLU A 75 -6.38 -19.45 6.69
N ALA A 76 -6.20 -18.18 6.35
CA ALA A 76 -6.44 -17.68 5.00
C ALA A 76 -5.55 -18.39 3.95
N VAL A 77 -4.27 -18.61 4.27
CA VAL A 77 -3.35 -19.40 3.44
C VAL A 77 -3.87 -20.84 3.27
N ARG A 78 -4.29 -21.49 4.36
CA ARG A 78 -4.83 -22.85 4.34
C ARG A 78 -6.06 -22.98 3.45
N ILE A 79 -6.99 -22.02 3.52
CA ILE A 79 -8.20 -21.98 2.68
C ILE A 79 -7.83 -21.88 1.20
N LEU A 80 -6.94 -20.95 0.83
CA LEU A 80 -6.55 -20.75 -0.56
C LEU A 80 -5.77 -21.94 -1.15
N GLN A 81 -5.08 -22.70 -0.30
CA GLN A 81 -4.38 -23.93 -0.69
C GLN A 81 -5.27 -25.19 -0.66
N SER A 82 -6.51 -25.09 -0.18
CA SER A 82 -7.42 -26.23 -0.11
C SER A 82 -7.69 -26.85 -1.48
N PRO A 83 -8.10 -28.13 -1.57
CA PRO A 83 -8.48 -28.75 -2.84
C PRO A 83 -9.51 -27.93 -3.64
N GLN A 84 -10.40 -27.23 -2.95
CA GLN A 84 -11.41 -26.38 -3.55
C GLN A 84 -10.82 -25.16 -4.27
N HIS A 85 -9.70 -24.60 -3.81
CA HIS A 85 -9.15 -23.32 -4.32
C HIS A 85 -7.77 -23.45 -4.97
N SER A 86 -7.07 -24.57 -4.79
CA SER A 86 -5.73 -24.83 -5.35
C SER A 86 -5.68 -24.90 -6.88
N HIS A 87 -6.84 -25.10 -7.53
CA HIS A 87 -7.00 -25.04 -8.98
C HIS A 87 -7.07 -23.61 -9.54
N ASP A 88 -7.38 -22.62 -8.68
CA ASP A 88 -7.47 -21.20 -9.05
C ASP A 88 -6.25 -20.41 -8.57
N TYR A 89 -5.71 -20.75 -7.39
CA TYR A 89 -4.64 -20.01 -6.73
C TYR A 89 -3.42 -20.90 -6.49
N VAL A 90 -2.25 -20.31 -6.65
CA VAL A 90 -0.97 -20.99 -6.42
C VAL A 90 -0.03 -20.08 -5.64
N LEU A 91 0.75 -20.66 -4.72
CA LEU A 91 1.87 -19.96 -4.12
C LEU A 91 2.93 -19.67 -5.18
N VAL A 92 3.49 -18.48 -5.11
CA VAL A 92 4.63 -18.07 -5.94
C VAL A 92 5.73 -17.55 -5.03
N ASP A 93 6.91 -17.37 -5.61
CA ASP A 93 8.07 -16.86 -4.86
C ASP A 93 7.71 -15.56 -4.13
N PRO A 94 8.14 -15.41 -2.86
CA PRO A 94 7.96 -14.18 -2.11
C PRO A 94 8.52 -12.97 -2.87
N ILE A 95 8.14 -11.77 -2.42
CA ILE A 95 8.76 -10.56 -2.93
C ILE A 95 10.26 -10.62 -2.59
N SER A 96 11.11 -10.53 -3.61
CA SER A 96 12.57 -10.76 -3.50
C SER A 96 13.30 -9.68 -2.69
N HIS A 97 12.67 -8.52 -2.51
CA HIS A 97 13.29 -7.36 -1.89
C HIS A 97 12.46 -6.88 -0.70
N ALA A 98 13.16 -6.66 0.41
CA ALA A 98 12.58 -6.03 1.58
C ALA A 98 12.21 -4.57 1.26
N GLN A 99 11.09 -4.13 1.81
CA GLN A 99 10.62 -2.76 1.67
C GLN A 99 10.80 -2.02 2.99
N VAL A 100 11.12 -0.74 2.90
CA VAL A 100 11.23 0.14 4.07
C VAL A 100 9.87 0.24 4.76
N GLN A 101 9.84 0.18 6.09
CA GLN A 101 8.62 0.26 6.90
C GLN A 101 7.53 -0.76 6.53
N SER A 102 7.92 -1.92 5.97
CA SER A 102 6.98 -2.94 5.52
C SER A 102 7.53 -4.35 5.70
N MET A 103 6.66 -5.25 6.13
CA MET A 103 6.93 -6.68 6.27
C MET A 103 6.40 -7.50 5.10
N ILE A 104 5.87 -6.88 4.04
CA ILE A 104 5.11 -7.58 2.99
C ILE A 104 5.86 -8.76 2.34
N HIS A 105 7.18 -8.61 2.15
CA HIS A 105 8.04 -9.64 1.57
C HIS A 105 8.21 -10.89 2.44
N THR A 106 7.81 -10.81 3.72
CA THR A 106 7.86 -11.92 4.67
C THR A 106 6.59 -12.78 4.64
N TYR A 107 5.60 -12.41 3.84
CA TYR A 107 4.31 -13.11 3.77
C TYR A 107 4.15 -13.93 2.49
N ASP A 108 3.18 -14.83 2.51
CA ASP A 108 2.93 -15.72 1.38
C ASP A 108 2.30 -14.94 0.23
N ARG A 109 2.89 -15.12 -0.95
CA ARG A 109 2.44 -14.50 -2.19
C ARG A 109 1.70 -15.52 -3.02
N PHE A 110 0.51 -15.15 -3.46
CA PHE A 110 -0.33 -15.95 -4.33
C PHE A 110 -0.41 -15.34 -5.71
N LYS A 111 -0.62 -16.20 -6.71
CA LYS A 111 -0.98 -15.82 -8.07
C LYS A 111 -2.23 -16.58 -8.48
N THR A 112 -3.13 -15.91 -9.20
CA THR A 112 -4.24 -16.60 -9.87
C THR A 112 -3.70 -17.31 -11.11
N ARG A 113 -4.00 -18.61 -11.22
CA ARG A 113 -3.54 -19.44 -12.34
C ARG A 113 -4.10 -18.91 -13.66
N GLY A 114 -3.25 -18.90 -14.68
CA GLY A 114 -3.59 -18.41 -16.02
C GLY A 114 -3.74 -16.89 -16.14
N LEU A 115 -3.46 -16.10 -15.09
CA LEU A 115 -3.71 -14.66 -15.07
C LEU A 115 -2.53 -13.86 -14.50
N CYS A 116 -2.37 -12.63 -14.97
CA CYS A 116 -1.41 -11.65 -14.44
C CYS A 116 -1.94 -10.97 -13.17
N HIS A 117 -2.39 -11.76 -12.21
CA HIS A 117 -2.97 -11.28 -10.95
C HIS A 117 -2.28 -11.94 -9.76
N ALA A 118 -1.63 -11.15 -8.91
CA ALA A 118 -0.91 -11.63 -7.74
C ALA A 118 -1.24 -10.79 -6.51
N PHE A 119 -1.18 -11.41 -5.33
CA PHE A 119 -1.51 -10.75 -4.07
C PHE A 119 -0.74 -11.37 -2.90
N VAL A 120 -0.68 -10.66 -1.78
CA VAL A 120 0.04 -11.09 -0.57
C VAL A 120 -0.88 -10.94 0.62
N ILE A 121 -0.91 -11.94 1.49
CA ILE A 121 -1.72 -11.93 2.71
C ILE A 121 -0.90 -11.44 3.89
N VAL A 122 -1.10 -10.19 4.34
CA VAL A 122 -0.37 -9.60 5.48
C VAL A 122 -1.29 -9.41 6.69
N PRO A 123 -0.82 -9.57 7.94
CA PRO A 123 -1.60 -9.28 9.14
C PRO A 123 -2.00 -7.80 9.25
N ALA A 124 -3.19 -7.54 9.80
CA ALA A 124 -3.70 -6.19 10.02
C ALA A 124 -2.82 -5.39 11.00
N ASP A 125 -2.25 -6.05 12.01
CA ASP A 125 -1.29 -5.46 12.95
C ASP A 125 -0.03 -4.95 12.26
N ASP A 126 0.47 -5.64 11.23
CA ASP A 126 1.68 -5.25 10.49
C ASP A 126 1.49 -3.98 9.65
N VAL A 127 0.24 -3.65 9.35
CA VAL A 127 -0.14 -2.39 8.70
C VAL A 127 -0.85 -1.44 9.65
N HIS A 128 -0.85 -1.73 10.95
CA HIS A 128 -1.48 -0.92 12.00
C HIS A 128 -2.91 -0.48 11.63
N LEU A 129 -3.75 -1.45 11.30
CA LEU A 129 -5.09 -1.19 10.77
C LEU A 129 -6.13 -2.00 11.53
N ASP A 130 -7.21 -1.35 11.94
CA ASP A 130 -8.36 -2.01 12.57
C ASP A 130 -9.31 -2.55 11.49
N CYS A 131 -9.15 -3.84 11.17
CA CYS A 131 -9.87 -4.53 10.10
C CYS A 131 -11.25 -5.10 10.53
N ARG A 132 -11.87 -4.54 11.57
CA ARG A 132 -13.24 -4.93 11.97
C ARG A 132 -14.26 -4.53 10.89
N PRO A 133 -15.35 -5.31 10.68
CA PRO A 133 -16.36 -5.01 9.66
C PRO A 133 -16.95 -3.59 9.70
N VAL A 134 -17.09 -2.99 10.90
CA VAL A 134 -17.58 -1.61 11.08
C VAL A 134 -16.66 -0.55 10.44
N ASN A 135 -15.38 -0.88 10.26
CA ASN A 135 -14.38 0.00 9.67
C ASN A 135 -14.14 -0.28 8.18
N ILE A 136 -14.90 -1.19 7.58
CA ILE A 136 -14.74 -1.57 6.18
C ILE A 136 -15.85 -0.92 5.36
N VAL A 137 -15.45 -0.23 4.30
CA VAL A 137 -16.34 0.30 3.25
C VAL A 137 -16.15 -0.53 1.99
N ARG A 138 -17.20 -0.64 1.16
CA ARG A 138 -17.10 -1.37 -0.11
C ARG A 138 -17.05 -0.41 -1.28
N SER A 139 -16.28 -0.77 -2.30
CA SER A 139 -16.33 -0.11 -3.59
C SER A 139 -17.67 -0.40 -4.30
N LEU A 140 -17.97 0.30 -5.39
CA LEU A 140 -19.08 0.00 -6.31
C LEU A 140 -19.02 -1.44 -6.86
N ARG A 141 -17.83 -2.04 -6.89
CA ARG A 141 -17.63 -3.44 -7.28
C ARG A 141 -17.61 -4.41 -6.09
N GLY A 142 -17.92 -3.94 -4.88
CA GLY A 142 -17.98 -4.75 -3.67
C GLY A 142 -16.63 -5.02 -3.00
N LEU A 143 -15.53 -4.47 -3.51
CA LEU A 143 -14.20 -4.68 -2.91
C LEU A 143 -14.13 -4.01 -1.53
N PRO A 144 -13.71 -4.74 -0.48
CA PRO A 144 -13.58 -4.17 0.85
C PRO A 144 -12.32 -3.30 0.94
N TYR A 145 -12.48 -2.10 1.46
CA TYR A 145 -11.43 -1.14 1.77
C TYR A 145 -11.60 -0.63 3.20
N PRO A 146 -10.53 -0.24 3.90
CA PRO A 146 -10.70 0.51 5.13
C PRO A 146 -11.44 1.82 4.86
N ASN A 147 -12.29 2.23 5.79
CA ASN A 147 -12.84 3.58 5.79
C ASN A 147 -11.69 4.61 5.73
N LEU A 148 -11.92 5.72 5.01
CA LEU A 148 -10.95 6.77 4.80
C LEU A 148 -10.28 7.26 6.09
N GLY A 149 -11.07 7.50 7.14
CA GLY A 149 -10.56 7.93 8.45
C GLY A 149 -9.65 6.88 9.10
N VAL A 150 -10.04 5.60 9.03
CA VAL A 150 -9.29 4.48 9.58
C VAL A 150 -7.95 4.31 8.85
N PHE A 151 -7.94 4.42 7.53
CA PHE A 151 -6.71 4.29 6.75
C PHE A 151 -5.78 5.50 6.93
N ALA A 152 -6.31 6.72 6.94
CA ALA A 152 -5.54 7.93 7.22
C ALA A 152 -4.91 7.88 8.63
N GLN A 153 -5.68 7.47 9.63
CA GLN A 153 -5.20 7.30 11.00
C GLN A 153 -4.08 6.26 11.08
N SER A 154 -4.24 5.11 10.43
CA SER A 154 -3.18 4.10 10.29
C SER A 154 -1.90 4.67 9.69
N CYS A 155 -1.99 5.47 8.63
CA CYS A 155 -0.81 6.09 8.00
C CYS A 155 -0.10 7.07 8.97
N LEU A 156 -0.87 7.86 9.73
CA LEU A 156 -0.34 8.78 10.74
C LEU A 156 0.36 8.04 11.89
N ASP A 157 -0.30 7.01 12.44
CA ASP A 157 0.22 6.26 13.58
C ASP A 157 1.47 5.45 13.20
N ARG A 158 1.53 4.92 11.96
CA ARG A 158 2.76 4.32 11.41
C ARG A 158 3.82 5.33 11.00
N ARG A 159 3.51 6.62 10.95
CA ARG A 159 4.32 7.66 10.30
C ARG A 159 4.77 7.23 8.89
N ASN A 160 3.86 6.63 8.13
CA ASN A 160 4.08 6.33 6.72
C ASN A 160 3.68 7.56 5.90
N GLU A 161 4.61 8.51 5.79
CA GLU A 161 4.37 9.80 5.12
C GLU A 161 4.12 9.62 3.60
N LEU A 162 4.65 8.55 2.99
CA LEU A 162 4.42 8.23 1.58
C LEU A 162 2.99 7.79 1.31
N GLU A 163 2.49 6.77 2.02
CA GLU A 163 1.11 6.32 1.87
C GLU A 163 0.11 7.42 2.26
N LEU A 164 0.46 8.25 3.24
CA LEU A 164 -0.37 9.40 3.63
C LEU A 164 -0.46 10.44 2.51
N CYS A 165 0.64 10.78 1.85
CA CYS A 165 0.64 11.68 0.68
C CYS A 165 -0.23 11.11 -0.44
N ASP A 166 -0.03 9.84 -0.76
CA ASP A 166 -0.79 9.21 -1.84
C ASP A 166 -2.29 9.22 -1.50
N LEU A 167 -2.64 8.99 -0.22
CA LEU A 167 -4.02 9.02 0.25
C LEU A 167 -4.63 10.40 0.12
N ILE A 168 -3.94 11.41 0.63
CA ILE A 168 -4.34 12.80 0.56
C ILE A 168 -4.55 13.23 -0.89
N ASP A 169 -3.65 12.83 -1.79
CA ASP A 169 -3.72 13.19 -3.20
C ASP A 169 -4.83 12.45 -3.93
N GLY A 170 -4.97 11.14 -3.70
CA GLY A 170 -5.98 10.31 -4.34
C GLY A 170 -7.40 10.68 -3.95
N ALA A 171 -7.56 11.12 -2.70
CA ALA A 171 -8.82 11.57 -2.14
C ALA A 171 -9.07 13.09 -2.26
N ASN A 172 -8.03 13.85 -2.59
CA ASN A 172 -8.02 15.31 -2.47
C ASN A 172 -8.53 15.81 -1.10
N ILE A 173 -8.04 15.22 -0.02
CA ILE A 173 -8.48 15.55 1.35
C ILE A 173 -8.12 17.00 1.67
N SER A 174 -9.03 17.72 2.31
CA SER A 174 -8.78 19.07 2.84
C SER A 174 -8.09 19.00 4.21
N GLU A 175 -7.45 20.08 4.61
CA GLU A 175 -6.84 20.15 5.94
C GLU A 175 -7.89 20.01 7.06
N ASP A 176 -9.01 20.75 6.95
CA ASP A 176 -10.12 20.76 7.90
C ASP A 176 -10.75 19.36 8.07
N TRP A 177 -10.85 18.58 6.99
CA TRP A 177 -11.35 17.22 7.09
C TRP A 177 -10.53 16.38 8.08
N GLY A 178 -9.21 16.55 8.11
CA GLY A 178 -8.36 15.83 9.07
C GLY A 178 -8.57 16.28 10.51
N GLU A 179 -8.86 17.57 10.72
CA GLU A 179 -9.21 18.11 12.04
C GLU A 179 -10.51 17.51 12.57
N ASP A 180 -11.49 17.32 11.68
CA ASP A 180 -12.82 16.82 12.04
C ASP A 180 -12.86 15.29 12.18
N ASN A 181 -11.99 14.55 11.48
CA ASN A 181 -12.12 13.09 11.33
C ASN A 181 -10.95 12.27 11.91
N LEU A 182 -9.81 12.89 12.24
CA LEU A 182 -8.62 12.17 12.71
C LEU A 182 -8.25 12.54 14.15
N ASN A 183 -7.63 11.59 14.85
CA ASN A 183 -6.99 11.89 16.11
C ASN A 183 -5.57 12.43 15.86
N LEU A 184 -5.48 13.75 15.75
CA LEU A 184 -4.23 14.48 15.53
C LEU A 184 -3.45 14.80 16.82
N GLU A 185 -4.03 14.48 17.99
CA GLU A 185 -3.39 14.71 19.27
C GLU A 185 -2.24 13.73 19.52
N GLY A 186 -1.20 14.23 20.22
CA GLY A 186 -0.01 13.44 20.54
C GLY A 186 0.88 13.16 19.32
N THR A 187 1.50 11.97 19.34
CA THR A 187 2.51 11.54 18.36
C THR A 187 2.08 10.28 17.63
N ASN A 188 2.81 9.92 16.58
CA ASN A 188 2.68 8.60 15.95
C ASN A 188 2.86 7.48 17.00
N ASP A 189 2.35 6.27 16.71
CA ASP A 189 2.44 5.14 17.62
C ASP A 189 3.88 4.59 17.68
N VAL A 190 4.61 5.06 18.69
CA VAL A 190 5.99 4.67 18.94
C VAL A 190 6.08 3.26 19.50
N GLU A 191 5.06 2.78 20.22
CA GLU A 191 5.05 1.44 20.80
C GLU A 191 4.94 0.38 19.71
N TRP A 192 4.02 0.58 18.77
CA TRP A 192 3.91 -0.23 17.57
C TRP A 192 5.22 -0.24 16.77
N ALA A 193 5.82 0.94 16.54
CA ALA A 193 7.09 1.03 15.81
C ALA A 193 8.23 0.27 16.52
N TRP A 194 8.29 0.29 17.85
CA TRP A 194 9.24 -0.51 18.62
C TRP A 194 8.95 -2.01 18.55
N ALA A 195 7.68 -2.42 18.53
CA ALA A 195 7.30 -3.82 18.34
C ALA A 195 7.75 -4.35 16.98
N MET A 196 7.54 -3.59 15.90
CA MET A 196 8.01 -3.94 14.57
C MET A 196 9.54 -4.01 14.49
N LYS A 197 10.23 -3.03 15.10
CA LYS A 197 11.70 -3.06 15.22
C LYS A 197 12.21 -4.28 15.98
N ARG A 198 11.56 -4.67 17.07
CA ARG A 198 11.92 -5.86 17.84
C ARG A 198 11.79 -7.11 16.97
N ARG A 199 10.68 -7.27 16.26
CA ARG A 199 10.47 -8.37 15.30
C ARG A 199 11.56 -8.41 14.21
N THR A 200 11.95 -7.26 13.65
CA THR A 200 13.05 -7.22 12.68
C THR A 200 14.40 -7.63 13.28
N LYS A 201 14.67 -7.27 14.53
CA LYS A 201 15.91 -7.66 15.23
C LYS A 201 15.97 -9.16 15.53
N GLU A 202 14.84 -9.72 15.94
CA GLU A 202 14.68 -11.14 16.29
C GLU A 202 14.51 -12.04 15.05
N TRP A 203 14.47 -11.46 13.83
CA TRP A 203 14.29 -12.18 12.58
C TRP A 203 15.44 -13.16 12.31
N ASP A 204 15.09 -14.43 12.12
CA ASP A 204 16.00 -15.53 11.80
C ASP A 204 15.78 -15.99 10.34
N VAL A 205 16.76 -15.73 9.47
CA VAL A 205 16.65 -16.05 8.03
C VAL A 205 16.56 -17.56 7.78
N GLU A 206 17.23 -18.39 8.59
CA GLU A 206 17.23 -19.84 8.42
C GLU A 206 15.88 -20.44 8.81
N LYS A 207 15.31 -19.95 9.91
CA LYS A 207 13.99 -20.38 10.39
C LYS A 207 12.87 -19.88 9.47
N GLU A 208 12.90 -18.60 9.12
CA GLU A 208 11.82 -17.95 8.37
C GLU A 208 11.91 -18.23 6.86
N ARG A 209 13.09 -18.61 6.35
CA ARG A 209 13.38 -18.89 4.92
C ARG A 209 12.98 -17.75 3.99
N LYS A 210 13.04 -16.51 4.50
CA LYS A 210 12.68 -15.28 3.78
C LYS A 210 13.70 -14.19 4.07
N PRO A 211 13.90 -13.22 3.14
CA PRO A 211 14.83 -12.12 3.35
C PRO A 211 14.55 -11.38 4.66
N LYS A 212 15.62 -10.93 5.32
CA LYS A 212 15.48 -10.15 6.56
C LYS A 212 14.81 -8.79 6.27
N PRO A 213 13.82 -8.37 7.07
CA PRO A 213 13.24 -7.03 6.95
C PRO A 213 14.27 -5.93 7.20
N ILE A 214 14.01 -4.75 6.63
CA ILE A 214 14.85 -3.57 6.84
C ILE A 214 14.54 -2.99 8.22
N ASP A 215 15.55 -2.81 9.09
CA ASP A 215 15.39 -2.12 10.39
C ASP A 215 15.31 -0.59 10.17
N PHE A 216 14.18 -0.16 9.61
CA PHE A 216 13.85 1.24 9.40
C PHE A 216 12.40 1.46 9.83
N TRP A 217 12.20 1.58 11.14
CA TRP A 217 10.91 1.86 11.76
C TRP A 217 10.91 3.23 12.45
N PRO A 218 9.82 4.01 12.38
CA PRO A 218 9.77 5.37 12.89
C PRO A 218 9.59 5.45 14.42
N THR A 219 10.57 4.92 15.17
CA THR A 219 10.55 4.86 16.64
C THR A 219 10.79 6.21 17.33
N ARG A 220 11.09 7.27 16.57
CA ARG A 220 11.22 8.62 17.12
C ARG A 220 9.85 9.31 17.06
N PRO A 221 9.31 9.78 18.20
CA PRO A 221 8.01 10.43 18.22
C PRO A 221 8.00 11.67 17.33
N LYS A 222 6.95 11.81 16.51
CA LYS A 222 6.66 13.01 15.73
C LYS A 222 5.17 13.33 15.88
N SER A 223 4.83 14.62 16.04
CA SER A 223 3.45 15.05 16.21
C SER A 223 2.59 14.66 15.00
N LYS A 224 1.44 14.02 15.25
CA LYS A 224 0.51 13.62 14.19
C LYS A 224 -0.04 14.83 13.45
N ARG A 225 -0.43 15.87 14.19
CA ARG A 225 -0.82 17.17 13.64
C ARG A 225 0.24 17.77 12.70
N LEU A 226 1.51 17.76 13.10
CA LEU A 226 2.58 18.27 12.23
C LEU A 226 2.78 17.41 10.98
N ILE A 227 2.68 16.08 11.09
CA ILE A 227 2.74 15.18 9.93
C ILE A 227 1.57 15.47 8.98
N TRP A 228 0.36 15.54 9.51
CA TRP A 228 -0.85 15.83 8.74
C TRP A 228 -0.73 17.14 7.97
N GLN A 229 -0.44 18.22 8.68
CA GLN A 229 -0.31 19.56 8.09
C GLN A 229 0.80 19.63 7.04
N SER A 230 1.94 18.94 7.27
CA SER A 230 3.03 18.94 6.29
C SER A 230 2.68 18.20 5.00
N GLN A 231 1.81 17.19 5.04
CA GLN A 231 1.40 16.47 3.82
C GLN A 231 0.22 17.14 3.10
N VAL A 232 -0.79 17.64 3.84
CA VAL A 232 -2.01 18.19 3.23
C VAL A 232 -1.80 19.58 2.60
N ARG A 233 -0.89 20.39 3.15
CA ARG A 233 -0.59 21.73 2.64
C ARG A 233 0.33 21.74 1.41
N THR A 234 1.01 20.63 1.14
CA THR A 234 2.04 20.52 0.08
C THR A 234 1.55 19.74 -1.16
N LYS A 235 0.23 19.52 -1.32
CA LYS A 235 -0.36 18.82 -2.48
C LYS A 235 0.14 19.33 -3.83
N VAL A 236 0.26 20.65 -3.99
CA VAL A 236 0.71 21.28 -5.23
C VAL A 236 2.19 21.01 -5.51
N GLU A 237 3.02 20.89 -4.47
CA GLU A 237 4.45 20.63 -4.60
C GLU A 237 4.77 19.21 -5.10
N ARG A 238 3.79 18.29 -5.03
CA ARG A 238 3.90 16.92 -5.53
C ARG A 238 3.56 16.76 -7.01
N LEU A 239 3.13 17.83 -7.67
CA LEU A 239 2.92 17.82 -9.11
C LEU A 239 4.27 17.80 -9.83
N ASP A 240 4.47 16.81 -10.71
CA ASP A 240 5.64 16.74 -11.58
C ASP A 240 5.33 17.27 -12.99
N TRP A 241 6.34 17.29 -13.85
CA TRP A 241 6.21 17.78 -15.24
C TRP A 241 5.14 17.04 -16.07
N SER A 242 4.74 15.83 -15.66
CA SER A 242 3.68 15.06 -16.33
C SER A 242 2.26 15.44 -15.86
N ARG A 243 2.17 16.27 -14.82
CA ARG A 243 0.91 16.66 -14.16
C ARG A 243 0.81 18.18 -14.08
N PRO A 244 0.50 18.86 -15.19
CA PRO A 244 0.40 20.31 -15.23
C PRO A 244 -0.70 20.82 -14.27
N PRO A 245 -0.43 21.85 -13.44
CA PRO A 245 -1.37 22.35 -12.43
C PRO A 245 -2.65 22.95 -13.01
N GLU A 246 -2.64 23.32 -14.30
CA GLU A 246 -3.83 23.76 -15.03
C GLU A 246 -4.85 22.64 -15.21
N VAL A 247 -4.40 21.38 -15.20
CA VAL A 247 -5.24 20.19 -15.38
C VAL A 247 -5.43 19.45 -14.05
N PHE A 248 -4.40 19.38 -13.23
CA PHE A 248 -4.36 18.58 -12.00
C PHE A 248 -4.47 19.44 -10.74
N VAL A 249 -5.31 18.99 -9.79
CA VAL A 249 -5.42 19.56 -8.43
C VAL A 249 -4.51 18.84 -7.43
N THR A 250 -4.22 17.55 -7.67
CA THR A 250 -3.25 16.74 -6.91
C THR A 250 -2.52 15.79 -7.86
N GLN A 251 -1.55 15.02 -7.36
CA GLN A 251 -0.82 14.03 -8.17
C GLN A 251 -1.74 12.99 -8.86
N TYR A 252 -2.98 12.81 -8.38
CA TYR A 252 -3.91 11.81 -8.94
C TYR A 252 -5.24 12.37 -9.42
N ARG A 253 -5.50 13.67 -9.21
CA ARG A 253 -6.83 14.25 -9.41
C ARG A 253 -6.79 15.40 -10.38
N VAL A 254 -7.70 15.36 -11.35
CA VAL A 254 -7.96 16.47 -12.28
C VAL A 254 -9.02 17.41 -11.71
N HIS A 255 -8.98 18.68 -12.09
CA HIS A 255 -10.00 19.66 -11.73
C HIS A 255 -11.40 19.20 -12.18
N GLY A 256 -12.41 19.38 -11.32
CA GLY A 256 -13.79 19.00 -11.61
C GLY A 256 -14.11 17.49 -11.55
N SER A 257 -13.14 16.63 -11.20
CA SER A 257 -13.41 15.19 -11.02
C SER A 257 -14.33 14.92 -9.81
N PRO A 258 -15.33 14.01 -9.93
CA PRO A 258 -16.21 13.65 -8.82
C PRO A 258 -15.45 13.09 -7.62
N ASP A 259 -15.85 13.44 -6.40
CA ASP A 259 -15.27 12.89 -5.16
C ASP A 259 -15.27 11.34 -5.21
N PRO A 260 -14.11 10.69 -5.06
CA PRO A 260 -14.04 9.24 -5.23
C PRO A 260 -14.58 8.47 -4.01
N TRP A 261 -14.79 9.14 -2.87
CA TRP A 261 -15.17 8.52 -1.60
C TRP A 261 -16.65 8.68 -1.27
N THR A 262 -17.31 9.77 -1.69
CA THR A 262 -18.74 9.98 -1.45
C THR A 262 -19.65 9.21 -2.41
N VAL A 263 -19.12 8.66 -3.51
CA VAL A 263 -19.90 7.79 -4.42
C VAL A 263 -20.07 6.37 -3.84
N LEU A 264 -19.39 6.04 -2.75
CA LEU A 264 -19.41 4.71 -2.12
C LEU A 264 -20.57 4.51 -1.14
N SER A 265 -21.33 5.55 -0.79
CA SER A 265 -22.39 5.49 0.24
C SER A 265 -23.80 5.19 -0.28
N ASP A 266 -24.04 5.20 -1.60
CA ASP A 266 -25.41 5.23 -2.15
C ASP A 266 -25.95 3.87 -2.63
N ILE A 267 -25.34 2.76 -2.21
CA ILE A 267 -25.89 1.42 -2.47
C ILE A 267 -26.08 0.71 -1.13
N SER A 268 -27.22 1.01 -0.50
CA SER A 268 -27.80 0.26 0.63
C SER A 268 -28.50 -1.00 0.17
#